data_AF-A0A931W709-F1
#
_entry.id   AF-A0A931W709-F1
#
_cell.length_a   1.000
_cell.length_b   1.000
_cell.length_c   1.000
_cell.angle_alpha   90.00
_cell.angle_beta   90.00
_cell.angle_gamma   90.00
#
_symmetry.space_group_name_H-M   'P 1'
#
loop_
_entity.id
_entity.type
_entity.pdbx_description
1 polymer ?
#
loop_
_entity_poly.entity_id
_entity_poly.type
_entity_poly.pdbx_seq_one_letter_code
_entity_poly.pdbx_strand_id
1 'polypeptide(L)'
;MTVILAGLYGNGDGAIVVSDKMRTVKHPLTNDEFETENEAINKTKKLNDSVYIACSGSDDFWGEILDKVEEQIHPTDKPRKVRAIIEKEYRKQHMRWLEATVLVPLGFENLKDYNARANIELPPARIEQIDRQLRETLGTGELVLIAQENDRYMLYGLQDPGLFKQLMSGFAVCGSGAKSALQTVVTNYEMGMHKKQLEELLLKAKKLSEQDKGVGKLTNILYIPEV
;
A
#
# COMPACT_ATOMS: atom_id res chain seq x y z
N MET A 1 3.33 -7.86 4.03
CA MET A 1 1.94 -7.84 3.52
C MET A 1 1.88 -8.20 2.03
N THR A 2 0.82 -8.86 1.57
CA THR A 2 0.92 -9.83 0.45
C THR A 2 -0.27 -9.86 -0.52
N VAL A 3 -1.52 -9.75 -0.08
CA VAL A 3 -2.61 -9.42 -1.03
C VAL A 3 -3.68 -8.54 -0.39
N ILE A 4 -4.11 -7.52 -1.13
CA ILE A 4 -5.29 -6.71 -0.83
C ILE A 4 -6.14 -6.61 -2.08
N LEU A 5 -7.42 -6.88 -1.89
CA LEU A 5 -8.47 -6.71 -2.88
C LEU A 5 -9.51 -5.78 -2.28
N ALA A 6 -9.84 -4.68 -2.97
CA ALA A 6 -10.89 -3.77 -2.55
C ALA A 6 -11.87 -3.56 -3.70
N GLY A 7 -13.14 -3.37 -3.39
CA GLY A 7 -14.16 -3.01 -4.38
C GLY A 7 -15.27 -2.17 -3.78
N LEU A 8 -15.85 -1.31 -4.61
CA LEU A 8 -17.06 -0.54 -4.30
C LEU A 8 -18.30 -1.35 -4.73
N TYR A 9 -19.35 -1.30 -3.92
CA TYR A 9 -20.69 -1.81 -4.26
C TYR A 9 -21.70 -0.66 -4.33
N GLY A 10 -22.85 -0.87 -4.97
CA GLY A 10 -23.90 0.15 -5.06
C GLY A 10 -23.46 1.48 -5.69
N ASN A 11 -22.50 1.47 -6.61
CA ASN A 11 -21.93 2.69 -7.21
C ASN A 11 -21.25 3.64 -6.20
N GLY A 12 -20.67 3.06 -5.14
CA GLY A 12 -19.99 3.82 -4.10
C GLY A 12 -20.82 4.01 -2.84
N ASP A 13 -21.98 3.37 -2.71
CA ASP A 13 -22.73 3.37 -1.44
C ASP A 13 -21.92 2.71 -0.32
N GLY A 14 -21.08 1.71 -0.63
CA GLY A 14 -20.16 1.13 0.33
C GLY A 14 -18.98 0.41 -0.32
N ALA A 15 -18.14 -0.21 0.50
CA ALA A 15 -16.96 -0.93 0.01
C ALA A 15 -16.68 -2.22 0.81
N ILE A 16 -16.00 -3.16 0.17
CA ILE A 16 -15.47 -4.37 0.80
C ILE A 16 -13.97 -4.42 0.54
N VAL A 17 -13.20 -4.73 1.57
CA VAL A 17 -11.77 -5.02 1.47
C VAL A 17 -11.51 -6.44 1.96
N VAL A 18 -10.83 -7.23 1.15
CA VAL A 18 -10.38 -8.59 1.44
C VAL A 18 -8.86 -8.61 1.44
N SER A 19 -8.26 -9.18 2.49
CA SER A 19 -6.81 -9.33 2.61
C SER A 19 -6.47 -10.67 3.26
N ASP A 20 -5.27 -11.20 3.03
CA ASP A 20 -4.77 -12.33 3.80
C ASP A 20 -4.19 -11.91 5.16
N LYS A 21 -4.01 -12.87 6.07
CA LYS A 21 -3.36 -12.65 7.38
C LYS A 21 -1.94 -13.19 7.47
N MET A 22 -1.21 -13.28 6.36
CA MET A 22 0.21 -13.68 6.35
C MET A 22 1.16 -12.48 6.44
N ARG A 23 2.25 -12.65 7.17
CA ARG A 23 3.41 -11.76 7.22
C ARG A 23 4.67 -12.56 6.89
N THR A 24 5.52 -12.01 6.04
CA THR A 24 6.86 -12.52 5.76
C THR A 24 7.87 -11.64 6.50
N VAL A 25 8.76 -12.27 7.27
CA VAL A 25 9.87 -11.61 7.97
C VAL A 25 11.17 -12.14 7.40
N LYS A 26 12.14 -11.26 7.15
CA LYS A 26 13.49 -11.65 6.72
C LYS A 26 14.42 -11.69 7.92
N HIS A 27 15.17 -12.77 8.06
CA HIS A 27 16.21 -12.85 9.09
C HIS A 27 17.38 -11.93 8.71
N PRO A 28 17.83 -11.04 9.61
CA PRO A 28 18.73 -9.93 9.26
C PRO A 28 20.15 -10.37 8.86
N LEU A 29 20.56 -11.59 9.24
CA LEU A 29 21.93 -12.08 8.96
C LEU A 29 21.98 -13.07 7.79
N THR A 30 20.91 -13.84 7.59
CA THR A 30 20.89 -14.93 6.59
C THR A 30 20.02 -14.59 5.38
N ASN A 31 19.20 -13.54 5.47
CA ASN A 31 18.17 -13.19 4.49
C ASN A 31 17.11 -14.28 4.27
N ASP A 32 17.04 -15.28 5.15
CA ASP A 32 16.00 -16.30 5.10
C ASP A 32 14.63 -15.66 5.35
N GLU A 33 13.64 -16.08 4.56
CA GLU A 33 12.26 -15.61 4.66
C GLU A 33 11.45 -16.59 5.53
N PHE A 34 10.85 -16.06 6.59
CA PHE A 34 9.95 -16.78 7.48
C PHE A 34 8.53 -16.25 7.30
N GLU A 35 7.61 -17.14 6.95
CA GLU A 35 6.19 -16.82 6.78
C GLU A 35 5.43 -17.19 8.06
N THR A 36 4.64 -16.24 8.56
CA THR A 36 3.77 -16.43 9.72
C THR A 36 2.37 -15.99 9.36
N GLU A 37 1.38 -16.79 9.77
CA GLU A 37 -0.03 -16.50 9.53
C GLU A 37 -0.79 -16.66 10.85
N ASN A 38 -1.51 -15.62 11.26
CA ASN A 38 -2.28 -15.63 12.51
C ASN A 38 -3.44 -14.63 12.49
N GLU A 39 -4.39 -14.81 13.40
CA GLU A 39 -5.62 -13.99 13.46
C GLU A 39 -5.39 -12.52 13.85
N ALA A 40 -4.26 -12.20 14.51
CA ALA A 40 -3.94 -10.86 14.97
C ALA A 40 -3.36 -9.96 13.86
N ILE A 41 -2.89 -10.54 12.75
CA ILE A 41 -2.43 -9.78 11.59
C ILE A 41 -3.63 -9.11 10.90
N ASN A 42 -3.64 -7.78 10.89
CA ASN A 42 -4.64 -6.97 10.21
C ASN A 42 -3.95 -5.97 9.27
N LYS A 43 -4.29 -6.03 7.99
CA LYS A 43 -3.73 -5.16 6.94
C LYS A 43 -4.64 -3.99 6.59
N THR A 44 -5.73 -3.84 7.33
CA THR A 44 -6.74 -2.80 7.11
C THR A 44 -6.91 -1.95 8.35
N LYS A 45 -7.18 -0.66 8.18
CA LYS A 45 -7.36 0.28 9.30
C LYS A 45 -8.40 1.33 8.96
N LYS A 46 -9.28 1.66 9.91
CA LYS A 46 -10.09 2.88 9.86
C LYS A 46 -9.25 4.01 10.44
N LEU A 47 -8.93 5.02 9.64
CA LEU A 47 -8.15 6.19 10.10
C LEU A 47 -9.04 7.21 10.78
N ASN A 48 -10.21 7.50 10.21
CA ASN A 48 -11.23 8.35 10.79
C ASN A 48 -12.62 7.97 10.26
N ASP A 49 -13.63 8.80 10.51
CA ASP A 49 -15.02 8.49 10.13
C ASP A 49 -15.26 8.39 8.62
N SER A 50 -14.39 8.97 7.82
CA SER A 50 -14.54 9.05 6.35
C SER A 50 -13.45 8.32 5.58
N VAL A 51 -12.43 7.77 6.25
CA VAL A 51 -11.25 7.20 5.59
C VAL A 51 -10.87 5.85 6.20
N TYR A 52 -10.76 4.86 5.31
CA TYR A 52 -10.23 3.53 5.56
C TYR A 52 -9.02 3.31 4.65
N ILE A 53 -8.10 2.47 5.09
CA ILE A 53 -6.91 2.10 4.34
C ILE A 53 -6.66 0.60 4.38
N ALA A 54 -5.91 0.13 3.40
CA ALA A 54 -5.33 -1.20 3.37
C ALA A 54 -3.91 -1.13 2.79
N CYS A 55 -2.95 -1.80 3.43
CA CYS A 55 -1.53 -1.74 3.07
C CYS A 55 -0.95 -3.10 2.62
N SER A 56 -0.15 -3.09 1.54
CA SER A 56 0.66 -4.21 1.05
C SER A 56 2.17 -3.84 1.18
N GLY A 57 3.09 -4.82 1.21
CA GLY A 57 4.52 -4.56 1.42
C GLY A 57 4.99 -4.64 2.88
N SER A 58 5.97 -3.82 3.25
CA SER A 58 6.67 -3.89 4.53
C SER A 58 5.84 -3.36 5.70
N ASP A 59 5.60 -4.22 6.70
CA ASP A 59 4.88 -3.87 7.93
C ASP A 59 5.59 -2.76 8.70
N ASP A 60 6.93 -2.81 8.78
CA ASP A 60 7.71 -1.82 9.54
C ASP A 60 7.67 -0.45 8.83
N PHE A 61 7.71 -0.45 7.49
CA PHE A 61 7.61 0.77 6.69
C PHE A 61 6.25 1.45 6.86
N TRP A 62 5.16 0.68 6.73
CA TRP A 62 3.81 1.22 6.92
C TRP A 62 3.50 1.56 8.37
N GLY A 63 4.00 0.78 9.33
CA GLY A 63 3.82 1.04 10.76
C GLY A 63 4.29 2.45 11.14
N GLU A 64 5.54 2.80 10.78
CA GLU A 64 6.08 4.13 11.05
C GLU A 64 5.26 5.26 10.40
N ILE A 65 4.80 5.06 9.16
CA ILE A 65 3.99 6.05 8.45
C ILE A 65 2.64 6.23 9.15
N LEU A 66 1.96 5.12 9.44
CA LEU A 66 0.60 5.14 9.98
C LEU A 66 0.56 5.68 11.40
N ASP A 67 1.56 5.38 12.23
CA ASP A 67 1.69 5.97 13.57
C ASP A 67 1.78 7.50 13.48
N LYS A 68 2.55 8.04 12.54
CA LYS A 68 2.68 9.50 12.31
C LYS A 68 1.46 10.13 11.66
N VAL A 69 0.73 9.39 10.83
CA VAL A 69 -0.54 9.86 10.28
C VAL A 69 -1.58 9.97 11.41
N GLU A 70 -1.66 8.98 12.30
CA GLU A 70 -2.62 8.98 13.41
C GLU A 70 -2.39 10.09 14.42
N GLU A 71 -1.13 10.43 14.68
CA GLU A 71 -0.77 11.61 15.50
C GLU A 71 -1.26 12.94 14.90
N GLN A 72 -1.53 13.01 13.59
CA GLN A 72 -1.82 14.24 12.83
C GLN A 72 -3.27 14.38 12.35
N ILE A 73 -4.05 13.32 12.36
CA ILE A 73 -5.45 13.33 11.88
C ILE A 73 -6.44 13.52 13.03
N HIS A 74 -7.57 14.15 12.70
CA HIS A 74 -8.72 14.24 13.59
C HIS A 74 -9.91 13.42 13.06
N PRO A 75 -10.84 13.00 13.93
CA PRO A 75 -12.04 12.25 13.52
C PRO A 75 -12.84 12.92 12.40
N THR A 76 -12.91 14.26 12.42
CA THR A 76 -13.70 15.08 11.48
C THR A 76 -12.91 15.59 10.28
N ASP A 77 -11.65 15.18 10.12
CA ASP A 77 -10.84 15.63 8.99
C ASP A 77 -11.38 15.09 7.66
N LYS A 78 -11.52 15.98 6.68
CA LYS A 78 -11.96 15.62 5.34
C LYS A 78 -10.95 14.66 4.67
N PRO A 79 -11.38 13.74 3.80
CA PRO A 79 -10.48 12.79 3.14
C PRO A 79 -9.31 13.43 2.41
N ARG A 80 -9.52 14.60 1.77
CA ARG A 80 -8.44 15.36 1.11
C ARG A 80 -7.30 15.73 2.07
N LYS A 81 -7.62 16.10 3.32
CA LYS A 81 -6.60 16.44 4.32
C LYS A 81 -5.86 15.19 4.78
N VAL A 82 -6.58 14.10 5.06
CA VAL A 82 -5.99 12.81 5.45
C VAL A 82 -5.05 12.29 4.37
N ARG A 83 -5.47 12.33 3.10
CA ARG A 83 -4.63 11.97 1.94
C ARG A 83 -3.34 12.78 1.91
N ALA A 84 -3.41 14.10 2.05
CA ALA A 84 -2.23 14.97 2.03
C ALA A 84 -1.24 14.66 3.17
N ILE A 85 -1.74 14.29 4.36
CA ILE A 85 -0.90 13.86 5.49
C ILE A 85 -0.19 12.54 5.17
N ILE A 86 -0.91 11.54 4.64
CA ILE A 86 -0.32 10.26 4.22
C ILE A 86 0.75 10.47 3.15
N GLU A 87 0.47 11.26 2.11
CA GLU A 87 1.44 11.56 1.03
C GLU A 87 2.70 12.24 1.56
N LYS A 88 2.57 13.11 2.56
CA LYS A 88 3.70 13.80 3.20
C LYS A 88 4.55 12.81 4.00
N GLU A 89 3.95 12.01 4.87
CA GLU A 89 4.69 11.06 5.70
C GLU A 89 5.29 9.92 4.86
N TYR A 90 4.57 9.44 3.83
CA TYR A 90 5.11 8.48 2.87
C TYR A 90 6.36 9.01 2.18
N ARG A 91 6.30 10.22 1.60
CA ARG A 91 7.47 10.83 0.92
C ARG A 91 8.67 10.97 1.84
N LYS A 92 8.43 11.41 3.08
CA LYS A 92 9.48 11.51 4.10
C LYS A 92 10.10 10.15 4.41
N GLN A 93 9.29 9.13 4.63
CA GLN A 93 9.79 7.79 4.97
C GLN A 93 10.47 7.11 3.78
N HIS A 94 9.90 7.24 2.59
CA HIS A 94 10.49 6.72 1.34
C HIS A 94 11.87 7.34 1.09
N MET A 95 12.02 8.66 1.26
CA MET A 95 13.33 9.31 1.15
C MET A 95 14.34 8.79 2.17
N ARG A 96 13.95 8.66 3.45
CA ARG A 96 14.84 8.10 4.49
C ARG A 96 15.29 6.68 4.15
N TRP A 97 14.36 5.86 3.67
CA TRP A 97 14.66 4.49 3.25
C TRP A 97 15.59 4.45 2.04
N LEU A 98 15.35 5.32 1.04
CA LEU A 98 16.18 5.45 -0.15
C LEU A 98 17.62 5.87 0.21
N GLU A 99 17.77 6.86 1.08
CA GLU A 99 19.07 7.30 1.59
C GLU A 99 19.79 6.15 2.31
N ALA A 100 19.10 5.44 3.21
CA ALA A 100 19.68 4.33 3.97
C ALA A 100 20.09 3.13 3.11
N THR A 101 19.38 2.87 2.01
CA THR A 101 19.62 1.70 1.14
C THR A 101 20.56 1.97 -0.02
N VAL A 102 20.61 3.20 -0.52
CA VAL A 102 21.41 3.57 -1.70
C VAL A 102 22.63 4.39 -1.33
N LEU A 103 22.46 5.42 -0.49
CA LEU A 103 23.50 6.44 -0.26
C LEU A 103 24.43 6.08 0.91
N VAL A 104 23.87 5.65 2.04
CA VAL A 104 24.65 5.30 3.24
C VAL A 104 25.68 4.20 2.98
N PRO A 105 25.38 3.11 2.24
CA PRO A 105 26.38 2.08 1.92
C PRO A 105 27.54 2.60 1.07
N LEU A 106 27.37 3.75 0.41
CA LEU A 106 28.39 4.40 -0.41
C LEU A 106 29.16 5.49 0.35
N GLY A 107 28.87 5.69 1.64
CA GLY A 107 29.57 6.66 2.49
C GLY A 107 28.98 8.09 2.49
N PHE A 108 27.75 8.26 2.01
CA PHE A 108 27.02 9.53 2.09
C PHE A 108 26.02 9.51 3.24
N GLU A 109 25.88 10.61 3.96
CA GLU A 109 24.97 10.68 5.11
C GLU A 109 23.49 10.81 4.70
N ASN A 110 23.23 11.50 3.59
CA ASN A 110 21.90 11.81 3.08
C ASN A 110 21.99 12.41 1.66
N LEU A 111 20.86 12.74 1.04
CA LEU A 111 20.81 13.31 -0.30
C LEU A 111 21.51 14.67 -0.41
N LYS A 112 21.46 15.50 0.65
CA LYS A 112 22.13 16.80 0.66
C LYS A 112 23.65 16.63 0.64
N ASP A 113 24.17 15.69 1.43
CA ASP A 113 25.59 15.33 1.47
C ASP A 113 26.06 14.76 0.12
N TYR A 114 25.29 13.85 -0.47
CA TYR A 114 25.53 13.34 -1.82
C TYR A 114 25.63 14.46 -2.86
N ASN A 115 24.66 15.37 -2.91
CA ASN A 115 24.66 16.48 -3.87
C ASN A 115 25.86 17.43 -3.71
N ALA A 116 26.41 17.55 -2.50
CA ALA A 116 27.56 18.40 -2.23
C ALA A 116 28.90 17.74 -2.61
N ARG A 117 29.02 16.42 -2.45
CA ARG A 117 30.29 15.68 -2.56
C ARG A 117 30.43 14.85 -3.84
N ALA A 118 29.33 14.41 -4.46
CA ALA A 118 29.36 13.43 -5.54
C ALA A 118 30.25 13.85 -6.72
N ASN A 119 30.15 15.11 -7.17
CA ASN A 119 30.95 15.62 -8.29
C ASN A 119 32.46 15.75 -7.98
N ILE A 120 32.83 15.70 -6.70
CA ILE A 120 34.22 15.80 -6.22
C ILE A 120 34.80 14.38 -6.02
N GLU A 121 34.00 13.47 -5.45
CA GLU A 121 34.47 12.17 -4.97
C GLU A 121 34.22 11.02 -5.94
N LEU A 122 33.30 11.17 -6.89
CA LEU A 122 32.88 10.09 -7.78
C LEU A 122 33.10 10.42 -9.26
N PRO A 123 33.42 9.43 -10.11
CA PRO A 123 33.43 9.61 -11.56
C PRO A 123 32.00 9.78 -12.11
N PRO A 124 31.80 10.53 -13.21
CA PRO A 124 30.47 10.82 -13.76
C PRO A 124 29.58 9.60 -14.00
N ALA A 125 30.14 8.50 -14.51
CA ALA A 125 29.39 7.27 -14.75
C ALA A 125 28.80 6.66 -13.46
N ARG A 126 29.49 6.83 -12.32
CA ARG A 126 28.99 6.36 -11.02
C ARG A 126 27.89 7.26 -10.48
N ILE A 127 28.01 8.57 -10.68
CA ILE A 127 26.96 9.54 -10.34
C ILE A 127 25.68 9.19 -11.12
N GLU A 128 25.78 9.03 -12.44
CA GLU A 128 24.63 8.67 -13.28
C GLU A 128 23.96 7.35 -12.84
N GLN A 129 24.76 6.35 -12.47
CA GLN A 129 24.25 5.09 -11.94
C GLN A 129 23.47 5.28 -10.63
N ILE A 130 24.02 6.04 -9.67
CA ILE A 130 23.38 6.30 -8.38
C ILE A 130 22.09 7.11 -8.61
N ASP A 131 22.16 8.16 -9.41
CA ASP A 131 21.00 8.98 -9.78
C ASP A 131 19.89 8.15 -10.42
N ARG A 132 20.25 7.22 -11.30
CA ARG A 132 19.29 6.27 -11.88
C ARG A 132 18.69 5.38 -10.80
N GLN A 133 19.52 4.83 -9.92
CA GLN A 133 19.04 3.99 -8.81
C GLN A 133 18.09 4.77 -7.89
N LEU A 134 18.41 6.02 -7.55
CA LEU A 134 17.52 6.88 -6.74
C LEU A 134 16.16 7.12 -7.41
N ARG A 135 16.12 7.26 -8.75
CA ARG A 135 14.87 7.46 -9.50
C ARG A 135 14.06 6.19 -9.70
N GLU A 136 14.73 5.05 -9.87
CA GLU A 136 14.09 3.78 -10.22
C GLU A 136 13.73 2.92 -9.01
N THR A 137 14.28 3.22 -7.83
CA THR A 137 13.97 2.47 -6.62
C THR A 137 12.57 2.84 -6.11
N LEU A 138 11.64 1.91 -6.25
CA LEU A 138 10.27 2.03 -5.75
C LEU A 138 10.20 1.87 -4.22
N GLY A 139 9.15 2.42 -3.61
CA GLY A 139 8.88 2.23 -2.20
C GLY A 139 8.56 0.78 -1.84
N THR A 140 8.71 0.42 -0.56
CA THR A 140 8.55 -0.97 -0.09
C THR A 140 7.10 -1.37 0.20
N GLY A 141 6.12 -0.82 -0.51
CA GLY A 141 4.72 -1.20 -0.31
C GLY A 141 3.71 -0.37 -1.09
N GLU A 142 2.47 -0.84 -1.10
CA GLU A 142 1.35 -0.19 -1.76
C GLU A 142 0.25 0.11 -0.74
N LEU A 143 -0.55 1.14 -1.00
CA LEU A 143 -1.68 1.50 -0.13
C LEU A 143 -2.91 1.78 -0.97
N VAL A 144 -4.01 1.14 -0.58
CA VAL A 144 -5.36 1.44 -1.07
C VAL A 144 -6.07 2.26 0.00
N LEU A 145 -6.60 3.41 -0.40
CA LEU A 145 -7.39 4.30 0.46
C LEU A 145 -8.83 4.33 -0.04
N ILE A 146 -9.76 4.12 0.88
CA ILE A 146 -11.20 4.20 0.66
C ILE A 146 -11.69 5.44 1.41
N ALA A 147 -12.21 6.42 0.67
CA ALA A 147 -12.62 7.71 1.20
C ALA A 147 -14.06 8.04 0.84
N GLN A 148 -14.84 8.48 1.82
CA GLN A 148 -16.18 9.01 1.62
C GLN A 148 -16.13 10.47 1.14
N GLU A 149 -16.42 10.71 -0.14
CA GLU A 149 -16.50 12.03 -0.75
C GLU A 149 -17.88 12.26 -1.38
N ASN A 150 -18.59 13.31 -0.94
CA ASN A 150 -19.93 13.68 -1.43
C ASN A 150 -20.93 12.51 -1.38
N ASP A 151 -21.08 11.91 -0.19
CA ASP A 151 -22.01 10.80 0.08
C ASP A 151 -21.77 9.55 -0.77
N ARG A 152 -20.53 9.35 -1.24
CA ARG A 152 -20.09 8.12 -1.91
C ARG A 152 -18.66 7.80 -1.54
N TYR A 153 -18.34 6.51 -1.48
CA TYR A 153 -16.97 6.04 -1.36
C TYR A 153 -16.25 6.08 -2.70
N MET A 154 -15.00 6.52 -2.66
CA MET A 154 -14.05 6.49 -3.76
C MET A 154 -12.82 5.69 -3.35
N LEU A 155 -12.23 4.99 -4.31
CA LEU A 155 -10.96 4.28 -4.13
C LEU A 155 -9.80 5.11 -4.68
N TYR A 156 -8.71 5.14 -3.92
CA TYR A 156 -7.45 5.73 -4.33
C TYR A 156 -6.32 4.71 -4.14
N GLY A 157 -5.41 4.64 -5.10
CA GLY A 157 -4.14 3.93 -4.96
C GLY A 157 -3.02 4.94 -4.74
N LEU A 158 -2.16 4.69 -3.76
CA LEU A 158 -0.91 5.44 -3.63
C LEU A 158 0.08 4.92 -4.67
N GLN A 159 0.62 5.81 -5.50
CA GLN A 159 1.67 5.51 -6.46
C GLN A 159 2.97 6.20 -6.06
N ASP A 160 4.10 5.57 -6.37
CA ASP A 160 5.39 6.24 -6.23
C ASP A 160 5.47 7.48 -7.15
N PRO A 161 6.04 8.61 -6.67
CA PRO A 161 6.75 8.80 -5.40
C PRO A 161 5.86 9.35 -4.25
N GLY A 162 4.69 8.76 -3.99
CA GLY A 162 3.79 9.13 -2.89
C GLY A 162 2.66 10.07 -3.29
N LEU A 163 2.00 9.80 -4.42
CA LEU A 163 0.82 10.54 -4.88
C LEU A 163 -0.38 9.60 -5.00
N PHE A 164 -1.52 10.01 -4.45
CA PHE A 164 -2.76 9.27 -4.64
C PHE A 164 -3.35 9.52 -6.04
N LYS A 165 -3.77 8.44 -6.69
CA LYS A 165 -4.62 8.50 -7.88
C LYS A 165 -5.94 7.81 -7.63
N GLN A 166 -7.02 8.44 -8.06
CA GLN A 166 -8.35 7.83 -8.00
C GLN A 166 -8.40 6.62 -8.94
N LEU A 167 -8.94 5.51 -8.44
CA LEU A 167 -9.14 4.29 -9.20
C LEU A 167 -10.53 4.30 -9.80
N MET A 168 -10.62 4.77 -11.05
CA MET A 168 -11.89 4.90 -11.78
C MET A 168 -12.60 3.56 -12.03
N SER A 169 -11.87 2.44 -11.91
CA SER A 169 -12.39 1.08 -12.05
C SER A 169 -13.36 0.68 -10.93
N GLY A 170 -13.37 1.38 -9.78
CA GLY A 170 -14.19 0.99 -8.63
C GLY A 170 -13.64 -0.22 -7.85
N PHE A 171 -12.47 -0.73 -8.21
CA PHE A 171 -11.77 -1.79 -7.48
C PHE A 171 -10.25 -1.53 -7.43
N ALA A 172 -9.58 -2.17 -6.47
CA ALA A 172 -8.14 -2.19 -6.32
C ALA A 172 -7.65 -3.62 -6.05
N VAL A 173 -6.50 -3.97 -6.62
CA VAL A 173 -5.82 -5.25 -6.40
C VAL A 173 -4.33 -4.94 -6.27
N CYS A 174 -3.71 -5.28 -5.15
CA CYS A 174 -2.29 -5.02 -4.90
C CYS A 174 -1.65 -6.11 -4.02
N GLY A 175 -0.32 -6.11 -3.96
CA GLY A 175 0.52 -7.11 -3.30
C GLY A 175 1.01 -8.24 -4.21
N SER A 176 1.80 -9.17 -3.65
CA SER A 176 2.35 -10.33 -4.36
C SER A 176 1.27 -11.24 -4.97
N GLY A 177 0.08 -11.30 -4.37
CA GLY A 177 -1.07 -12.05 -4.87
C GLY A 177 -1.88 -11.37 -5.98
N ALA A 178 -1.50 -10.15 -6.37
CA ALA A 178 -2.31 -9.34 -7.26
C ALA A 178 -2.46 -9.97 -8.65
N LYS A 179 -1.40 -10.57 -9.19
CA LYS A 179 -1.42 -11.14 -10.54
C LYS A 179 -2.50 -12.22 -10.71
N SER A 180 -2.61 -13.15 -9.75
CA SER A 180 -3.58 -14.25 -9.79
C SER A 180 -5.01 -13.79 -9.49
N ALA A 181 -5.16 -12.76 -8.65
CA ALA A 181 -6.48 -12.19 -8.35
C ALA A 181 -7.02 -11.29 -9.47
N LEU A 182 -6.15 -10.50 -10.12
CA LEU A 182 -6.54 -9.41 -11.01
C LEU A 182 -7.40 -9.88 -12.18
N GLN A 183 -7.04 -10.99 -12.84
CA GLN A 183 -7.81 -11.52 -13.97
C GLN A 183 -9.27 -11.80 -13.58
N THR A 184 -9.50 -12.40 -12.41
CA THR A 184 -10.85 -12.71 -11.95
C THR A 184 -11.64 -11.45 -11.65
N VAL A 185 -11.02 -10.45 -11.00
CA VAL A 185 -11.69 -9.18 -10.69
C VAL A 185 -12.02 -8.43 -11.98
N VAL A 186 -11.06 -8.25 -12.89
CA VAL A 186 -11.25 -7.51 -14.15
C VAL A 186 -12.35 -8.10 -15.02
N THR A 187 -12.46 -9.43 -15.09
CA THR A 187 -13.45 -10.10 -15.96
C THR A 187 -14.87 -10.08 -15.39
N ASN A 188 -15.04 -10.00 -14.06
CA ASN A 188 -16.34 -10.22 -13.42
C ASN A 188 -16.83 -9.01 -12.61
N TYR A 189 -16.00 -7.99 -12.41
CA TYR A 189 -16.39 -6.80 -11.67
C TYR A 189 -17.20 -5.86 -12.57
N GLU A 190 -18.36 -5.44 -12.07
CA GLU A 190 -19.17 -4.37 -12.65
C GLU A 190 -19.43 -3.28 -11.60
N MET A 191 -19.36 -2.01 -12.01
CA MET A 191 -19.71 -0.90 -11.14
C MET A 191 -21.20 -0.98 -10.81
N GLY A 192 -21.54 -0.92 -9.51
CA GLY A 192 -22.93 -1.06 -9.06
C GLY A 192 -23.35 -2.47 -8.67
N MET A 193 -22.44 -3.46 -8.69
CA MET A 193 -22.72 -4.78 -8.13
C MET A 193 -23.28 -4.70 -6.70
N HIS A 194 -24.18 -5.64 -6.38
CA HIS A 194 -24.70 -5.80 -5.03
C HIS A 194 -23.60 -6.28 -4.08
N LYS A 195 -23.66 -5.86 -2.81
CA LYS A 195 -22.68 -6.20 -1.76
C LYS A 195 -22.29 -7.68 -1.74
N LYS A 196 -23.28 -8.57 -1.76
CA LYS A 196 -23.06 -10.03 -1.74
C LYS A 196 -22.32 -10.55 -2.99
N GLN A 197 -22.64 -10.02 -4.17
CA GLN A 197 -21.96 -10.42 -5.41
C GLN A 197 -20.49 -9.97 -5.39
N LEU A 198 -20.24 -8.75 -4.91
CA LEU A 198 -18.89 -8.24 -4.75
C LEU A 198 -18.09 -9.09 -3.75
N GLU A 199 -18.69 -9.45 -2.61
CA GLU A 199 -18.05 -10.30 -1.61
C GLU A 199 -17.64 -11.67 -2.19
N GLU A 200 -18.56 -12.34 -2.87
CA GLU A 200 -18.31 -13.63 -3.53
C GLU A 200 -17.18 -13.51 -4.58
N LEU A 201 -17.17 -12.42 -5.36
CA LEU A 201 -16.12 -12.14 -6.33
C LEU A 201 -14.75 -11.96 -5.65
N LEU A 202 -14.66 -11.10 -4.63
CA LEU A 202 -13.39 -10.81 -3.95
C LEU A 202 -12.86 -12.05 -3.22
N LEU A 203 -13.72 -12.87 -2.61
CA LEU A 203 -13.33 -14.13 -2.00
C LEU A 203 -12.83 -15.16 -3.02
N LYS A 204 -13.47 -15.24 -4.19
CA LYS A 204 -13.00 -16.11 -5.29
C LYS A 204 -11.63 -15.66 -5.80
N ALA A 205 -11.44 -14.36 -6.02
CA ALA A 205 -10.16 -13.80 -6.43
C ALA A 205 -9.07 -14.02 -5.36
N LYS A 206 -9.43 -13.85 -4.08
CA LYS A 206 -8.54 -14.14 -2.95
C LYS A 206 -8.12 -15.60 -2.93
N LYS A 207 -9.05 -16.53 -3.17
CA LYS A 207 -8.75 -17.97 -3.21
C LYS A 207 -7.73 -18.32 -4.29
N LEU A 208 -7.79 -17.67 -5.45
CA LEU A 208 -6.81 -17.86 -6.52
C LEU A 208 -5.43 -17.31 -6.13
N SER A 209 -5.38 -16.17 -5.44
CA SER A 209 -4.10 -15.60 -4.99
C SER A 209 -3.36 -16.46 -3.96
N GLU A 210 -4.02 -17.42 -3.29
CA GLU A 210 -3.35 -18.36 -2.35
C GLU A 210 -2.33 -19.28 -3.02
N GLN A 211 -2.30 -19.32 -4.36
CA GLN A 211 -1.27 -20.04 -5.12
C GLN A 211 0.04 -19.26 -5.21
N ASP A 212 0.00 -17.94 -4.96
CA ASP A 212 1.17 -17.08 -5.03
C ASP A 212 1.97 -17.13 -3.72
N LYS A 213 3.31 -17.07 -3.84
CA LYS A 213 4.21 -17.08 -2.68
C LYS A 213 3.91 -15.90 -1.74
N GLY A 214 3.90 -16.17 -0.44
CA GLY A 214 3.62 -15.19 0.61
C GLY A 214 2.14 -14.88 0.83
N VAL A 215 1.22 -15.46 0.06
CA VAL A 215 -0.22 -15.23 0.29
C VAL A 215 -0.79 -16.27 1.25
N GLY A 216 -1.32 -15.79 2.37
CA GLY A 216 -1.96 -16.63 3.39
C GLY A 216 -3.35 -17.14 3.02
N LYS A 217 -3.79 -18.19 3.73
CA LYS A 217 -5.14 -18.79 3.60
C LYS A 217 -6.16 -18.11 4.52
N LEU A 218 -5.75 -17.67 5.70
CA LEU A 218 -6.58 -16.89 6.60
C LEU A 218 -6.91 -15.55 5.94
N THR A 219 -8.19 -15.21 5.98
CA THR A 219 -8.73 -14.07 5.26
C THR A 219 -9.36 -13.09 6.24
N ASN A 220 -9.00 -11.83 6.11
CA ASN A 220 -9.66 -10.71 6.77
C ASN A 220 -10.61 -10.02 5.78
N ILE A 221 -11.84 -9.78 6.21
CA ILE A 221 -12.84 -9.04 5.44
C ILE A 221 -13.24 -7.81 6.25
N LEU A 222 -13.01 -6.63 5.68
CA LEU A 222 -13.49 -5.37 6.20
C LEU A 222 -14.70 -4.93 5.37
N TYR A 223 -15.85 -4.84 6.01
CA TYR A 223 -17.05 -4.23 5.43
C TYR A 223 -17.09 -2.75 5.80
N ILE A 224 -17.11 -1.88 4.80
CA ILE A 224 -17.32 -0.45 4.96
C ILE A 224 -18.83 -0.19 4.78
N PRO A 225 -19.49 0.44 5.77
CA PRO A 225 -20.94 0.57 5.80
C PRO A 225 -21.48 1.45 4.68
N GLU A 226 -22.76 1.27 4.36
CA GLU A 226 -23.49 2.12 3.42
C GLU A 226 -23.61 3.55 3.95
N VAL A 227 -23.59 4.53 3.04
CA VAL A 227 -23.78 5.97 3.33
C VAL A 227 -25.19 6.45 3.04
#